data_AF-A0A1J1GPH5-F1
#
_entry.id   AF-A0A1J1GPH5-F1
#
_cell.length_a   1.000
_cell.length_b   1.000
_cell.length_c   1.000
_cell.angle_alpha   90.00
_cell.angle_beta   90.00
_cell.angle_gamma   90.00
#
_symmetry.space_group_name_H-M   'P 1'
#
loop_
_entity.id
_entity.type
_entity.pdbx_description
1 polymer ?
#
loop_
_entity_poly.entity_id
_entity_poly.type
_entity_poly.pdbx_seq_one_letter_code
_entity_poly.pdbx_strand_id
1 'polypeptide(L)'
;MALLYNRGCDDFEGDSVTCHMAICHINPYKFETSHCPVQLNSIKVYRPLDNVSNDISKNIFKYKRYGPYKFSRIIILSNNDQDGIVFLYELNPYMDNFPIKTYLCRLRSINQMLSLCESIDPYYLDKNLSFNSYDIINEKNDVGSLKHIKNPRHQIIISKYKDLFHKEHSCHLIKSKFFTQLRCVNYLCEKNNEEYNLCTDANYSGKLVFLDYDRYDKKIQDLIYLPESCLKKDSNFACTPYFCQKRDISQFSSCEYQEISAIKNIATNSKSLDVITTNSKSLDVITRNSKSLDLIPRNSKSLEVISTDPHNVYHENNLNAPALFAMTFMPFLILFVFFWCYIYKLMKKKRRKIY
;
A
#
# COMPACT_ATOMS: atom_id res chain seq x y z
N MET A 1 1.22 -0.41 -7.34
CA MET A 1 1.42 -1.47 -6.33
C MET A 1 0.71 -2.73 -6.76
N ALA A 2 1.15 -3.87 -6.25
CA ALA A 2 0.49 -5.15 -6.42
C ALA A 2 0.47 -5.91 -5.10
N LEU A 3 -0.54 -6.74 -4.93
CA LEU A 3 -0.59 -7.74 -3.87
C LEU A 3 0.03 -9.03 -4.40
N LEU A 4 1.01 -9.56 -3.69
CA LEU A 4 1.54 -10.89 -3.89
C LEU A 4 0.88 -11.84 -2.89
N TYR A 5 0.34 -12.93 -3.42
CA TYR A 5 -0.18 -14.04 -2.67
C TYR A 5 0.73 -15.26 -2.87
N ASN A 6 1.29 -15.77 -1.78
CA ASN A 6 2.26 -16.86 -1.76
C ASN A 6 1.63 -18.10 -1.10
N ARG A 7 1.49 -19.18 -1.86
CA ARG A 7 1.04 -20.49 -1.35
C ARG A 7 2.18 -21.42 -0.94
N GLY A 8 3.43 -20.98 -1.10
CA GLY A 8 4.63 -21.78 -0.87
C GLY A 8 5.33 -22.19 -2.16
N CYS A 9 6.43 -22.91 -2.00
CA CYS A 9 7.22 -23.46 -3.09
C CYS A 9 7.36 -24.97 -2.89
N ASP A 10 7.38 -25.72 -3.99
CA ASP A 10 7.57 -27.17 -3.94
C ASP A 10 9.05 -27.50 -3.66
N ASP A 11 9.27 -28.60 -2.95
CA ASP A 11 10.62 -29.14 -2.71
C ASP A 11 11.17 -29.85 -3.96
N PHE A 12 12.50 -29.81 -4.07
CA PHE A 12 13.36 -29.96 -5.25
C PHE A 12 13.21 -31.21 -6.14
N GLU A 13 13.26 -30.98 -7.46
CA GLU A 13 13.99 -31.81 -8.42
C GLU A 13 14.92 -30.91 -9.27
N GLY A 14 16.22 -30.83 -8.93
CA GLY A 14 17.26 -30.10 -9.69
C GLY A 14 17.51 -28.62 -9.30
N ASP A 15 18.13 -27.84 -10.20
CA ASP A 15 18.55 -26.43 -9.97
C ASP A 15 17.41 -25.40 -10.01
N SER A 16 16.18 -25.82 -10.36
CA SER A 16 15.04 -24.91 -10.49
C SER A 16 14.02 -25.12 -9.38
N VAL A 17 13.77 -24.06 -8.60
CA VAL A 17 12.67 -24.03 -7.61
C VAL A 17 11.42 -23.49 -8.29
N THR A 18 10.29 -24.18 -8.09
CA THR A 18 8.97 -23.76 -8.54
C THR A 18 8.15 -23.25 -7.34
N CYS A 19 7.65 -22.02 -7.46
CA CYS A 19 6.83 -21.41 -6.41
C CYS A 19 5.40 -21.18 -6.91
N HIS A 20 4.43 -21.42 -6.02
CA HIS A 20 3.01 -21.16 -6.24
C HIS A 20 2.67 -19.77 -5.73
N MET A 21 3.03 -18.77 -6.51
CA MET A 21 2.76 -17.36 -6.18
C MET A 21 1.82 -16.74 -7.22
N ALA A 22 1.03 -15.76 -6.80
CA ALA A 22 0.21 -14.95 -7.69
C ALA A 22 0.43 -13.48 -7.38
N ILE A 23 0.79 -12.69 -8.40
CA ILE A 23 0.90 -11.23 -8.27
C ILE A 23 -0.28 -10.55 -8.94
N CYS A 24 -0.91 -9.64 -8.21
CA CYS A 24 -2.18 -9.07 -8.59
C CYS A 24 -2.14 -7.57 -8.47
N HIS A 25 -2.34 -6.90 -9.60
CA HIS A 25 -2.36 -5.45 -9.64
C HIS A 25 -3.54 -4.92 -8.82
N ILE A 26 -3.25 -4.01 -7.88
CA ILE A 26 -4.30 -3.38 -7.09
C ILE A 26 -4.92 -2.28 -7.94
N ASN A 27 -6.23 -2.39 -8.20
CA ASN A 27 -6.94 -1.44 -9.03
C ASN A 27 -6.93 -0.03 -8.38
N PRO A 28 -6.45 1.02 -9.08
CA PRO A 28 -6.41 2.37 -8.55
C PRO A 28 -7.81 3.01 -8.43
N TYR A 29 -8.80 2.57 -9.20
CA TYR A 29 -10.13 3.18 -9.21
C TYR A 29 -10.85 2.93 -7.88
N LYS A 30 -11.19 4.00 -7.16
CA LYS A 30 -11.99 3.92 -5.94
C LYS A 30 -13.26 3.12 -6.24
N PHE A 31 -13.69 2.28 -5.31
CA PHE A 31 -14.90 1.44 -5.41
C PHE A 31 -14.83 0.14 -6.22
N GLU A 32 -13.77 -0.08 -7.00
CA GLU A 32 -13.60 -1.33 -7.75
C GLU A 32 -12.83 -2.36 -6.93
N THR A 33 -13.38 -3.57 -6.90
CA THR A 33 -12.75 -4.77 -6.34
C THR A 33 -11.64 -5.23 -7.28
N SER A 34 -10.52 -5.66 -6.71
CA SER A 34 -9.45 -6.27 -7.49
C SER A 34 -9.68 -7.78 -7.52
N HIS A 35 -9.49 -8.39 -8.67
CA HIS A 35 -9.54 -9.84 -8.81
C HIS A 35 -8.14 -10.34 -9.10
N CYS A 36 -7.72 -11.28 -8.27
CA CYS A 36 -6.42 -11.92 -8.32
C CYS A 36 -6.66 -13.34 -8.84
N PRO A 37 -6.50 -13.58 -10.15
CA PRO A 37 -6.57 -14.93 -10.66
C PRO A 37 -5.40 -15.69 -10.06
N VAL A 38 -5.67 -16.67 -9.21
CA VAL A 38 -4.59 -17.50 -8.68
C VAL A 38 -4.12 -18.39 -9.82
N GLN A 39 -3.02 -17.98 -10.46
CA GLN A 39 -2.45 -18.72 -11.59
C GLN A 39 -2.10 -20.13 -11.13
N LEU A 40 -2.67 -21.13 -11.80
CA LEU A 40 -2.36 -22.55 -11.58
C LEU A 40 -0.91 -22.89 -11.95
N ASN A 41 -0.26 -22.04 -12.74
CA ASN A 41 1.07 -22.31 -13.25
C ASN A 41 2.12 -21.86 -12.23
N SER A 42 2.97 -22.80 -11.85
CA SER A 42 4.13 -22.52 -11.00
C SER A 42 5.09 -21.53 -11.67
N ILE A 43 5.70 -20.68 -10.86
CA ILE A 43 6.63 -19.65 -11.30
C ILE A 43 8.05 -20.14 -11.04
N LYS A 44 8.88 -20.06 -12.08
CA LYS A 44 10.29 -20.43 -11.98
C LYS A 44 11.06 -19.38 -11.18
N VAL A 45 11.83 -19.85 -10.21
CA VAL A 45 12.76 -19.04 -9.44
C VAL A 45 14.13 -19.08 -10.08
N TYR A 46 14.73 -17.92 -10.25
CA TYR A 46 16.07 -17.74 -10.80
C TYR A 46 16.98 -17.09 -9.75
N ARG A 47 18.18 -17.65 -9.60
CA ARG A 47 19.25 -17.07 -8.79
C ARG A 47 20.36 -16.59 -9.74
N PRO A 48 20.57 -15.28 -9.88
CA PRO A 48 21.65 -14.78 -10.72
C PRO A 48 23.01 -15.22 -10.15
N LEU A 49 23.86 -15.78 -11.02
CA LEU A 49 25.20 -16.30 -10.67
C LEU A 49 26.18 -15.19 -10.22
N ASP A 50 25.94 -13.94 -10.63
CA ASP A 50 26.83 -12.79 -10.37
C ASP A 50 26.18 -11.76 -9.42
N ASN A 51 26.21 -12.02 -8.12
CA ASN A 51 25.53 -11.20 -7.11
C ASN A 51 26.46 -10.20 -6.39
N VAL A 52 27.28 -9.42 -7.13
CA VAL A 52 28.32 -8.56 -6.53
C VAL A 52 27.92 -7.07 -6.40
N SER A 53 26.82 -6.61 -6.99
CA SER A 53 26.50 -5.16 -7.06
C SER A 53 25.37 -4.67 -6.14
N ASN A 54 24.69 -5.55 -5.41
CA ASN A 54 23.54 -5.18 -4.58
C ASN A 54 23.94 -5.11 -3.10
N ASP A 55 23.56 -4.06 -2.39
CA ASP A 55 23.68 -3.94 -0.94
C ASP A 55 22.27 -3.99 -0.33
N ILE A 56 21.69 -5.19 -0.33
CA ILE A 56 20.32 -5.40 0.14
C ILE A 56 20.19 -5.13 1.65
N SER A 57 21.29 -5.23 2.41
CA SER A 57 21.33 -4.84 3.83
C SER A 57 21.00 -3.37 4.08
N LYS A 58 21.14 -2.51 3.05
CA LYS A 58 20.76 -1.09 3.06
C LYS A 58 19.55 -0.77 2.18
N ASN A 59 18.82 -1.79 1.74
CA ASN A 59 17.77 -1.69 0.73
C ASN A 59 18.24 -0.99 -0.55
N ILE A 60 19.42 -1.36 -1.06
CA ILE A 60 19.97 -0.83 -2.32
C ILE A 60 20.22 -1.98 -3.30
N PHE A 61 19.73 -1.85 -4.51
CA PHE A 61 20.00 -2.82 -5.59
C PHE A 61 20.13 -2.12 -6.93
N LYS A 62 20.89 -2.74 -7.85
CA LYS A 62 20.98 -2.31 -9.23
C LYS A 62 19.95 -3.07 -10.07
N TYR A 63 19.02 -2.35 -10.69
CA TYR A 63 18.02 -2.98 -11.55
C TYR A 63 18.62 -3.29 -12.92
N LYS A 64 18.97 -4.55 -13.16
CA LYS A 64 19.51 -5.02 -14.45
C LYS A 64 18.46 -5.77 -15.25
N ARG A 65 18.65 -5.83 -16.57
CA ARG A 65 17.85 -6.70 -17.44
C ARG A 65 18.47 -8.09 -17.47
N TYR A 66 17.67 -9.11 -17.20
CA TYR A 66 18.13 -10.49 -17.16
C TYR A 66 17.64 -11.27 -18.40
N GLY A 67 18.19 -10.97 -19.57
CA GLY A 67 17.91 -11.67 -20.84
C GLY A 67 16.45 -11.61 -21.34
N PRO A 68 16.16 -12.12 -22.55
CA PRO A 68 14.79 -12.36 -23.00
C PRO A 68 14.26 -13.70 -22.45
N TYR A 69 13.00 -13.72 -22.02
CA TYR A 69 12.37 -14.93 -21.46
C TYR A 69 10.87 -14.82 -21.61
N LYS A 70 10.28 -15.93 -22.08
CA LYS A 70 8.88 -16.00 -22.49
C LYS A 70 7.97 -16.54 -21.39
N PHE A 71 8.17 -16.18 -20.13
CA PHE A 71 7.32 -16.62 -19.02
C PHE A 71 7.48 -15.70 -17.81
N SER A 72 6.50 -15.70 -16.90
CA SER A 72 6.65 -15.00 -15.61
C SER A 72 7.70 -15.70 -14.74
N ARG A 73 8.56 -14.94 -14.05
CA ARG A 73 9.61 -15.52 -13.19
C ARG A 73 9.92 -14.64 -11.99
N ILE A 74 10.59 -15.25 -11.02
CA ILE A 74 11.12 -14.59 -9.83
C ILE A 74 12.64 -14.56 -9.90
N ILE A 75 13.24 -13.40 -9.63
CA ILE A 75 14.69 -13.22 -9.52
C ILE A 75 15.02 -12.89 -8.08
N ILE A 76 15.69 -13.80 -7.38
CA ILE A 76 16.09 -13.60 -6.00
C ILE A 76 17.25 -12.61 -5.93
N LEU A 77 17.06 -11.51 -5.20
CA LEU A 77 18.09 -10.51 -4.94
C LEU A 77 18.79 -10.75 -3.60
N SER A 78 18.03 -11.20 -2.60
CA SER A 78 18.51 -11.64 -1.30
C SER A 78 17.65 -12.79 -0.79
N ASN A 79 18.29 -13.74 -0.13
CA ASN A 79 17.65 -14.86 0.57
C ASN A 79 18.34 -15.05 1.92
N ASN A 80 18.15 -14.07 2.81
CA ASN A 80 18.72 -14.07 4.15
C ASN A 80 17.59 -14.03 5.17
N ASP A 81 17.56 -15.01 6.07
CA ASP A 81 16.56 -15.10 7.13
C ASP A 81 16.58 -13.89 8.09
N GLN A 82 17.65 -13.08 8.09
CA GLN A 82 17.71 -11.83 8.88
C GLN A 82 17.06 -10.63 8.18
N ASP A 83 17.28 -10.46 6.87
CA ASP A 83 16.80 -9.29 6.12
C ASP A 83 15.51 -9.56 5.33
N GLY A 84 15.07 -10.83 5.32
CA GLY A 84 14.00 -11.35 4.50
C GLY A 84 14.47 -11.72 3.09
N ILE A 85 13.55 -12.31 2.34
CA ILE A 85 13.71 -12.69 0.94
C ILE A 85 13.26 -11.52 0.08
N VAL A 86 14.19 -10.87 -0.62
CA VAL A 86 13.92 -9.75 -1.53
C VAL A 86 14.10 -10.24 -2.96
N PHE A 87 13.12 -9.95 -3.82
CA PHE A 87 13.14 -10.46 -5.18
C PHE A 87 12.38 -9.57 -6.16
N LEU A 88 12.74 -9.70 -7.43
CA LEU A 88 11.97 -9.15 -8.54
C LEU A 88 10.97 -10.18 -9.01
N TYR A 89 9.72 -9.78 -9.13
CA TYR A 89 8.70 -10.53 -9.85
C TYR A 89 8.52 -9.90 -11.23
N GLU A 90 8.89 -10.64 -12.27
CA GLU A 90 8.73 -10.23 -13.66
C GLU A 90 7.49 -10.90 -14.25
N LEU A 91 6.42 -10.12 -14.44
CA LEU A 91 5.13 -10.59 -14.91
C LEU A 91 5.10 -10.61 -16.45
N ASN A 92 4.94 -11.81 -17.02
CA ASN A 92 4.88 -12.02 -18.48
C ASN A 92 3.86 -13.11 -18.87
N PRO A 93 2.55 -12.85 -18.72
CA PRO A 93 1.49 -13.81 -19.02
C PRO A 93 1.33 -14.10 -20.53
N TYR A 94 1.79 -13.19 -21.41
CA TYR A 94 1.64 -13.33 -22.87
C TYR A 94 2.86 -13.97 -23.54
N MET A 95 3.83 -14.45 -22.76
CA MET A 95 5.03 -15.11 -23.27
C MET A 95 5.84 -14.24 -24.26
N ASP A 96 5.82 -12.92 -24.04
CA ASP A 96 6.58 -11.94 -24.83
C ASP A 96 8.09 -12.08 -24.56
N ASN A 97 8.93 -11.46 -25.39
CA ASN A 97 10.38 -11.48 -25.14
C ASN A 97 10.80 -10.71 -23.88
N PHE A 98 9.94 -9.83 -23.37
CA PHE A 98 10.18 -8.97 -22.22
C PHE A 98 8.96 -8.98 -21.29
N PRO A 99 9.14 -8.77 -19.98
CA PRO A 99 8.03 -8.73 -19.06
C PRO A 99 7.21 -7.46 -19.31
N ILE A 100 5.90 -7.57 -19.15
CA ILE A 100 5.00 -6.43 -19.24
C ILE A 100 5.23 -5.50 -18.04
N LYS A 101 5.52 -6.09 -16.88
CA LYS A 101 5.73 -5.33 -15.64
C LYS A 101 6.65 -6.06 -14.70
N THR A 102 7.50 -5.30 -14.02
CA THR A 102 8.40 -5.81 -12.97
C THR A 102 8.00 -5.19 -11.64
N TYR A 103 7.98 -6.02 -10.60
CA TYR A 103 7.67 -5.63 -9.24
C TYR A 103 8.80 -6.01 -8.31
N LEU A 104 9.14 -5.11 -7.38
CA LEU A 104 9.99 -5.44 -6.25
C LEU A 104 9.11 -5.92 -5.09
N CYS A 105 9.39 -7.12 -4.63
CA CYS A 105 8.69 -7.78 -3.54
C CYS A 105 9.66 -8.13 -2.42
N ARG A 106 9.10 -8.30 -1.22
CA ARG A 106 9.83 -8.86 -0.08
C ARG A 106 8.92 -9.78 0.70
N LEU A 107 9.47 -10.88 1.19
CA LEU A 107 8.85 -11.74 2.20
C LEU A 107 9.78 -11.79 3.41
N ARG A 108 9.26 -11.76 4.63
CA ARG A 108 10.06 -12.01 5.83
C ARG A 108 10.53 -13.45 5.89
N SER A 109 9.65 -14.40 5.53
CA SER A 109 9.96 -15.82 5.43
C SER A 109 9.30 -16.44 4.20
N ILE A 110 9.80 -17.60 3.74
CA ILE A 110 9.21 -18.31 2.59
C ILE A 110 7.76 -18.75 2.83
N ASN A 111 7.37 -18.91 4.10
CA ASN A 111 6.03 -19.31 4.52
C ASN A 111 5.07 -18.12 4.64
N GLN A 112 5.57 -16.89 4.52
CA GLN A 112 4.71 -15.71 4.59
C GLN A 112 3.78 -15.67 3.38
N MET A 113 2.49 -15.55 3.66
CA MET A 113 1.43 -15.65 2.65
C MET A 113 1.27 -14.37 1.83
N LEU A 114 1.42 -13.18 2.43
CA LEU A 114 1.08 -11.91 1.79
C LEU A 114 2.28 -10.97 1.65
N SER A 115 2.38 -10.25 0.54
CA SER A 115 3.31 -9.13 0.40
C SER A 115 2.72 -8.02 -0.48
N LEU A 116 2.97 -6.76 -0.12
CA LEU A 116 2.70 -5.61 -0.99
C LEU A 116 3.96 -5.24 -1.77
N CYS A 117 3.90 -5.46 -3.08
CA CYS A 117 4.99 -5.17 -3.99
C CYS A 117 4.81 -3.82 -4.67
N GLU A 118 5.92 -3.14 -4.95
CA GLU A 118 5.94 -1.91 -5.71
C GLU A 118 6.43 -2.14 -7.14
N SER A 119 5.77 -1.52 -8.11
CA SER A 119 6.17 -1.64 -9.51
C SER A 119 7.42 -0.81 -9.78
N ILE A 120 8.38 -1.38 -10.49
CA ILE A 120 9.59 -0.68 -10.90
C ILE A 120 9.35 -0.05 -12.27
N ASP A 121 9.75 1.22 -12.40
CA ASP A 121 9.72 1.92 -13.68
C ASP A 121 10.80 1.35 -14.63
N PRO A 122 10.47 0.96 -15.87
CA PRO A 122 11.45 0.56 -16.87
C PRO A 122 12.59 1.58 -17.10
N TYR A 123 12.36 2.87 -16.89
CA TYR A 123 13.39 3.93 -17.00
C TYR A 123 14.45 3.88 -15.89
N TYR A 124 14.28 3.01 -14.91
CA TYR A 124 15.24 2.76 -13.83
C TYR A 124 16.25 1.66 -14.18
N LEU A 125 16.19 1.12 -15.40
CA LEU A 125 17.15 0.14 -15.87
C LEU A 125 18.59 0.64 -15.73
N ASP A 126 19.46 -0.24 -15.26
CA ASP A 126 20.87 -0.05 -14.96
C ASP A 126 21.20 1.01 -13.89
N LYS A 127 20.19 1.54 -13.20
CA LYS A 127 20.37 2.46 -12.07
C LYS A 127 20.38 1.72 -10.74
N ASN A 128 21.11 2.30 -9.79
CA ASN A 128 21.01 1.90 -8.39
C ASN A 128 19.72 2.48 -7.81
N LEU A 129 18.91 1.62 -7.21
CA LEU A 129 17.63 1.94 -6.61
C LEU A 129 17.70 1.72 -5.11
N SER A 130 17.09 2.63 -4.37
CA SER A 130 16.81 2.50 -2.95
C SER A 130 15.33 2.30 -2.71
N PHE A 131 14.96 1.61 -1.64
CA PHE A 131 13.57 1.40 -1.25
C PHE A 131 13.40 1.35 0.27
N ASN A 132 12.17 1.56 0.72
CA ASN A 132 11.75 1.29 2.09
C ASN A 132 11.07 -0.08 2.16
N SER A 133 11.31 -0.80 3.23
CA SER A 133 10.70 -2.10 3.49
C SER A 133 10.03 -2.10 4.85
N TYR A 134 8.89 -2.79 4.95
CA TYR A 134 8.09 -2.86 6.17
C TYR A 134 7.69 -4.29 6.45
N ASP A 135 7.69 -4.68 7.72
CA ASP A 135 7.08 -5.92 8.21
C ASP A 135 5.97 -5.58 9.19
N ILE A 136 4.78 -6.13 8.97
CA ILE A 136 3.63 -5.95 9.85
C ILE A 136 3.32 -7.26 10.54
N ILE A 137 3.58 -7.26 11.84
CA ILE A 137 3.44 -8.41 12.71
C ILE A 137 2.32 -8.19 13.74
N ASN A 138 1.67 -9.27 14.17
CA ASN A 138 0.69 -9.23 15.23
C ASN A 138 1.37 -9.27 16.61
N GLU A 139 0.93 -8.40 17.52
CA GLU A 139 1.38 -8.34 18.92
C GLU A 139 1.36 -9.70 19.62
N LYS A 140 0.40 -10.57 19.27
CA LYS A 140 0.24 -11.91 19.87
C LYS A 140 1.23 -12.95 19.33
N ASN A 141 1.75 -12.77 18.11
CA ASN A 141 2.64 -13.72 17.46
C ASN A 141 4.08 -13.20 17.51
N ASP A 142 4.80 -13.71 18.51
CA ASP A 142 6.24 -13.92 18.45
C ASP A 142 7.12 -12.66 18.44
N VAL A 143 6.99 -11.84 19.48
CA VAL A 143 7.93 -10.74 19.79
C VAL A 143 9.35 -11.28 20.06
N GLY A 144 9.48 -12.56 20.45
CA GLY A 144 10.76 -13.19 20.81
C GLY A 144 11.72 -13.46 19.65
N SER A 145 11.23 -13.50 18.39
CA SER A 145 12.05 -13.77 17.19
C SER A 145 12.43 -12.52 16.40
N LEU A 146 12.09 -11.32 16.91
CA LEU A 146 12.41 -10.05 16.28
C LEU A 146 13.91 -9.73 16.41
N LYS A 147 14.70 -10.26 15.47
CA LYS A 147 16.09 -9.84 15.31
C LYS A 147 16.12 -8.36 14.94
N HIS A 148 16.96 -7.59 15.62
CA HIS A 148 17.18 -6.18 15.29
C HIS A 148 17.80 -6.04 13.91
N ILE A 149 16.97 -5.78 12.89
CA ILE A 149 17.42 -5.37 11.57
C ILE A 149 18.01 -3.96 11.72
N LYS A 150 19.32 -3.82 11.47
CA LYS A 150 20.04 -2.53 11.58
C LYS A 150 19.83 -1.60 10.37
N ASN A 151 19.01 -2.01 9.41
CA ASN A 151 18.75 -1.26 8.19
C ASN A 151 17.84 -0.06 8.47
N PRO A 152 18.31 1.19 8.26
CA PRO A 152 17.54 2.39 8.57
C PRO A 152 16.31 2.58 7.66
N ARG A 153 16.26 1.89 6.51
CA ARG A 153 15.12 1.90 5.58
C ARG A 153 14.16 0.73 5.80
N HIS A 154 14.38 -0.06 6.84
CA HIS A 154 13.48 -1.13 7.26
C HIS A 154 12.75 -0.73 8.55
N GLN A 155 11.44 -1.00 8.62
CA GLN A 155 10.64 -0.77 9.82
C GLN A 155 9.76 -1.98 10.12
N ILE A 156 9.75 -2.37 11.39
CA ILE A 156 8.84 -3.40 11.89
C ILE A 156 7.70 -2.69 12.61
N ILE A 157 6.48 -3.00 12.22
CA ILE A 157 5.26 -2.39 12.76
C ILE A 157 4.47 -3.49 13.46
N ILE A 158 4.29 -3.31 14.76
CA ILE A 158 3.44 -4.18 15.56
C ILE A 158 2.03 -3.64 15.48
N SER A 159 1.11 -4.46 14.98
CA SER A 159 -0.28 -4.07 14.80
C SER A 159 -1.21 -4.80 15.76
N LYS A 160 -2.22 -4.07 16.25
CA LYS A 160 -3.33 -4.61 17.03
C LYS A 160 -4.49 -4.90 16.10
N TYR A 161 -4.81 -6.18 15.96
CA TYR A 161 -5.87 -6.65 15.08
C TYR A 161 -7.22 -6.46 15.73
N LYS A 162 -8.18 -6.01 14.93
CA LYS A 162 -9.59 -5.98 15.31
C LYS A 162 -10.29 -7.23 14.82
N ASP A 163 -11.28 -7.69 15.56
CA ASP A 163 -12.14 -8.80 15.15
C ASP A 163 -13.13 -8.28 14.09
N LEU A 164 -12.72 -8.44 12.82
CA LEU A 164 -13.49 -8.01 11.66
C LEU A 164 -14.26 -9.18 11.03
N PHE A 165 -15.44 -8.85 10.54
CA PHE A 165 -16.32 -9.78 9.83
C PHE A 165 -16.71 -9.19 8.49
N HIS A 166 -16.50 -9.95 7.43
CA HIS A 166 -16.91 -9.60 6.08
C HIS A 166 -18.31 -10.14 5.79
N LYS A 167 -19.12 -9.34 5.09
CA LYS A 167 -20.36 -9.78 4.47
C LYS A 167 -20.59 -9.07 3.15
N GLU A 168 -20.87 -9.85 2.11
CA GLU A 168 -21.39 -9.29 0.86
C GLU A 168 -22.88 -9.00 1.00
N HIS A 169 -23.30 -7.84 0.54
CA HIS A 169 -24.71 -7.46 0.48
C HIS A 169 -25.15 -7.32 -0.98
N SER A 170 -26.23 -6.59 -1.20
CA SER A 170 -26.97 -6.60 -2.46
C SER A 170 -26.17 -5.88 -3.52
N CYS A 171 -26.24 -6.42 -4.73
CA CYS A 171 -25.61 -5.82 -5.90
C CYS A 171 -26.58 -4.84 -6.56
N HIS A 172 -26.11 -3.62 -6.78
CA HIS A 172 -26.86 -2.56 -7.44
C HIS A 172 -26.31 -2.32 -8.84
N LEU A 173 -27.21 -2.15 -9.81
CA LEU A 173 -26.85 -1.71 -11.16
C LEU A 173 -26.55 -0.22 -11.11
N ILE A 174 -25.29 0.14 -11.38
CA ILE A 174 -24.85 1.52 -11.52
C ILE A 174 -24.74 1.81 -13.00
N LYS A 175 -25.50 2.81 -13.46
CA LYS A 175 -25.44 3.30 -14.84
C LYS A 175 -24.63 4.59 -14.87
N SER A 176 -23.51 4.58 -15.60
CA SER A 176 -22.82 5.79 -16.02
C SER A 176 -23.31 6.21 -17.41
N LYS A 177 -22.82 7.35 -17.92
CA LYS A 177 -23.12 7.81 -19.29
C LYS A 177 -22.67 6.82 -20.37
N PHE A 178 -21.67 5.97 -20.08
CA PHE A 178 -21.00 5.13 -21.08
C PHE A 178 -21.11 3.63 -20.82
N PHE A 179 -21.37 3.21 -19.58
CA PHE A 179 -21.42 1.79 -19.22
C PHE A 179 -22.40 1.54 -18.07
N THR A 180 -22.93 0.31 -18.04
CA THR A 180 -23.71 -0.21 -16.91
C THR A 180 -22.87 -1.27 -16.22
N GLN A 181 -22.68 -1.13 -14.91
CA GLN A 181 -21.89 -2.07 -14.11
C GLN A 181 -22.71 -2.52 -12.89
N LEU A 182 -22.70 -3.83 -12.64
CA LEU A 182 -23.25 -4.39 -11.40
C LEU A 182 -22.20 -4.23 -10.29
N ARG A 183 -22.56 -3.57 -9.18
CA ARG A 183 -21.67 -3.37 -8.04
C ARG A 183 -22.29 -3.92 -6.76
N CYS A 184 -21.58 -4.85 -6.14
CA CYS A 184 -21.95 -5.41 -4.84
C CYS A 184 -21.32 -4.61 -3.70
N VAL A 185 -22.13 -4.29 -2.69
CA VAL A 185 -21.64 -3.63 -1.47
C VAL A 185 -21.01 -4.70 -0.57
N ASN A 186 -19.81 -4.44 -0.08
CA ASN A 186 -19.10 -5.37 0.80
C ASN A 186 -18.91 -4.70 2.15
N TYR A 187 -19.55 -5.22 3.19
CA TYR A 187 -19.43 -4.69 4.53
C TYR A 187 -18.31 -5.37 5.29
N LEU A 188 -17.52 -4.57 6.00
CA LEU A 188 -16.62 -5.00 7.08
C LEU A 188 -17.16 -4.46 8.39
N CYS A 189 -17.46 -5.36 9.31
CA CYS A 189 -18.08 -5.03 10.59
C CYS A 189 -17.17 -5.46 11.75
N GLU A 190 -17.01 -4.58 12.74
CA GLU A 190 -16.46 -4.94 14.05
C GLU A 190 -17.56 -5.58 14.91
N LYS A 191 -17.23 -6.66 15.61
CA LYS A 191 -18.16 -7.37 16.52
C LYS A 191 -17.85 -7.01 17.97
N ASN A 192 -18.82 -6.42 18.67
CA ASN A 192 -18.73 -6.11 20.10
C ASN A 192 -19.93 -6.74 20.81
N ASN A 193 -19.70 -7.56 21.85
CA ASN A 193 -20.75 -8.20 22.66
C ASN A 193 -21.83 -8.90 21.81
N GLU A 194 -21.39 -9.70 20.83
CA GLU A 194 -22.25 -10.47 19.91
C GLU A 194 -23.02 -9.68 18.85
N GLU A 195 -23.06 -8.34 18.91
CA GLU A 195 -23.67 -7.48 17.90
C GLU A 195 -22.64 -6.86 16.93
N TYR A 196 -23.04 -6.71 15.67
CA TYR A 196 -22.23 -6.07 14.62
C TYR A 196 -22.52 -4.56 14.61
N ASN A 197 -21.63 -3.77 15.23
CA ASN A 197 -21.97 -2.38 15.59
C ASN A 197 -21.35 -1.33 14.64
N LEU A 198 -20.22 -1.63 14.01
CA LEU A 198 -19.47 -0.69 13.17
C LEU A 198 -19.18 -1.29 11.80
N CYS A 199 -20.18 -1.27 10.92
CA CYS A 199 -20.07 -1.74 9.55
C CYS A 199 -19.67 -0.62 8.60
N THR A 200 -18.63 -0.84 7.78
CA THR A 200 -18.20 0.08 6.73
C THR A 200 -18.14 -0.62 5.38
N ASP A 201 -18.41 0.10 4.29
CA ASP A 201 -18.16 -0.43 2.94
C ASP A 201 -16.65 -0.58 2.74
N ALA A 202 -16.19 -1.81 2.63
CA ALA A 202 -14.78 -2.18 2.44
C ALA A 202 -14.18 -1.55 1.18
N ASN A 203 -14.99 -1.36 0.13
CA ASN A 203 -14.56 -0.70 -1.10
C ASN A 203 -14.43 0.83 -0.95
N TYR A 204 -14.97 1.39 0.12
CA TYR A 204 -14.85 2.81 0.48
C TYR A 204 -13.66 3.05 1.42
N SER A 205 -13.51 2.21 2.45
CA SER A 205 -12.49 2.35 3.50
C SER A 205 -11.13 1.72 3.15
N GLY A 206 -11.05 1.03 2.02
CA GLY A 206 -9.84 0.37 1.55
C GLY A 206 -10.02 -0.30 0.19
N LYS A 207 -9.41 -1.48 0.05
CA LYS A 207 -9.48 -2.32 -1.15
C LYS A 207 -9.74 -3.76 -0.80
N LEU A 208 -10.69 -4.36 -1.50
CA LEU A 208 -10.88 -5.79 -1.50
C LEU A 208 -10.18 -6.42 -2.70
N VAL A 209 -9.42 -7.47 -2.42
CA VAL A 209 -8.77 -8.30 -3.42
C VAL A 209 -9.31 -9.71 -3.27
N PHE A 210 -10.10 -10.16 -4.26
CA PHE A 210 -10.59 -11.53 -4.30
C PHE A 210 -9.50 -12.43 -4.88
N LEU A 211 -9.17 -13.50 -4.17
CA LEU A 211 -8.28 -14.56 -4.63
C LEU A 211 -9.15 -15.58 -5.35
N ASP A 212 -9.38 -15.36 -6.64
CA ASP A 212 -10.33 -16.15 -7.42
C ASP A 212 -9.66 -17.43 -7.92
N TYR A 213 -10.30 -18.56 -7.66
CA TYR A 213 -9.97 -19.88 -8.19
C TYR A 213 -11.16 -20.37 -9.00
N ASP A 214 -11.13 -20.09 -10.31
CA ASP A 214 -12.02 -20.58 -11.37
C ASP A 214 -13.55 -20.61 -11.11
N ARG A 215 -14.31 -20.13 -12.10
CA ARG A 215 -15.70 -19.60 -11.97
C ARG A 215 -16.81 -20.59 -11.58
N TYR A 216 -16.50 -21.83 -11.22
CA TYR A 216 -17.50 -22.90 -11.17
C TYR A 216 -18.02 -23.27 -9.77
N ASP A 217 -17.27 -23.03 -8.69
CA ASP A 217 -17.77 -23.29 -7.33
C ASP A 217 -17.67 -22.06 -6.43
N LYS A 218 -18.69 -21.18 -6.52
CA LYS A 218 -18.83 -19.94 -5.73
C LYS A 218 -18.96 -20.15 -4.21
N LYS A 219 -18.81 -21.38 -3.72
CA LYS A 219 -19.06 -21.74 -2.32
C LYS A 219 -17.96 -21.23 -1.38
N ILE A 220 -16.70 -21.18 -1.81
CA ILE A 220 -15.61 -20.67 -0.98
C ILE A 220 -14.82 -19.62 -1.76
N GLN A 221 -14.70 -18.43 -1.20
CA GLN A 221 -13.96 -17.34 -1.81
C GLN A 221 -13.04 -16.69 -0.78
N ASP A 222 -11.74 -16.82 -0.98
CA ASP A 222 -10.76 -16.13 -0.16
C ASP A 222 -10.63 -14.69 -0.63
N LEU A 223 -10.61 -13.75 0.30
CA LEU A 223 -10.47 -12.34 0.02
C LEU A 223 -9.53 -11.67 1.00
N ILE A 224 -8.82 -10.66 0.51
CA ILE A 224 -7.92 -9.86 1.31
C ILE A 224 -8.43 -8.43 1.29
N TYR A 225 -8.67 -7.90 2.49
CA TYR A 225 -8.94 -6.49 2.69
C TYR A 225 -7.64 -5.76 3.03
N LEU A 226 -7.37 -4.71 2.26
CA LEU A 226 -6.28 -3.76 2.46
C LEU A 226 -6.89 -2.41 2.85
N PRO A 227 -6.74 -1.94 4.10
CA PRO A 227 -7.15 -0.60 4.49
C PRO A 227 -6.55 0.48 3.59
N GLU A 228 -7.22 1.63 3.46
CA GLU A 228 -6.72 2.75 2.65
C GLU A 228 -5.30 3.18 3.04
N SER A 229 -4.95 3.08 4.32
CA SER A 229 -3.62 3.37 4.85
C SER A 229 -2.51 2.49 4.25
N CYS A 230 -2.81 1.26 3.81
CA CYS A 230 -1.87 0.41 3.07
C CYS A 230 -1.51 0.97 1.68
N LEU A 231 -2.37 1.82 1.12
CA LEU A 231 -2.29 2.26 -0.27
C LEU A 231 -1.70 3.66 -0.41
N LYS A 232 -1.58 4.39 0.70
CA LYS A 232 -0.91 5.69 0.73
C LYS A 232 0.60 5.53 0.56
N LYS A 233 1.24 6.59 0.08
CA LYS A 233 2.71 6.70 -0.06
C LYS A 233 3.39 7.26 1.19
N ASP A 234 2.62 7.50 2.24
CA ASP A 234 3.08 8.21 3.44
C ASP A 234 4.12 7.40 4.23
N SER A 235 4.95 8.12 5.00
CA SER A 235 6.09 7.55 5.74
C SER A 235 5.70 6.59 6.87
N ASN A 236 4.52 6.77 7.46
CA ASN A 236 4.08 6.06 8.67
C ASN A 236 3.23 4.84 8.30
N PHE A 237 3.74 3.97 7.42
CA PHE A 237 3.04 2.86 6.75
C PHE A 237 2.18 1.98 7.68
N ALA A 238 1.00 2.47 8.06
CA ALA A 238 0.09 1.82 9.00
C ALA A 238 -0.82 0.87 8.24
N CYS A 239 -0.31 -0.29 7.85
CA CYS A 239 -1.04 -1.26 7.04
C CYS A 239 -1.38 -2.52 7.82
N THR A 240 -2.67 -2.74 8.09
CA THR A 240 -3.16 -3.92 8.79
C THR A 240 -4.09 -4.70 7.84
N PRO A 241 -3.57 -5.62 7.02
CA PRO A 241 -4.40 -6.38 6.11
C PRO A 241 -5.22 -7.43 6.87
N TYR A 242 -6.37 -7.78 6.32
CA TYR A 242 -7.25 -8.82 6.86
C TYR A 242 -7.54 -9.85 5.79
N PHE A 243 -7.32 -11.12 6.10
CA PHE A 243 -7.67 -12.23 5.24
C PHE A 243 -9.02 -12.78 5.69
N CYS A 244 -10.00 -12.86 4.80
CA CYS A 244 -11.31 -13.39 5.14
C CYS A 244 -11.62 -14.54 4.18
N GLN A 245 -12.20 -15.62 4.71
CA GLN A 245 -12.67 -16.74 3.90
C GLN A 245 -14.19 -16.73 3.86
N LYS A 246 -14.76 -16.38 2.71
CA LYS A 246 -16.20 -16.39 2.49
C LYS A 246 -16.66 -17.82 2.20
N ARG A 247 -17.64 -18.32 2.94
CA ARG A 247 -18.24 -19.66 2.72
C ARG A 247 -19.71 -19.63 2.27
N ASP A 248 -20.38 -18.50 2.43
CA ASP A 248 -21.77 -18.28 2.02
C ASP A 248 -21.92 -16.78 1.66
N ILE A 249 -22.77 -16.47 0.67
CA ILE A 249 -23.06 -15.10 0.24
C ILE A 249 -23.87 -14.35 1.30
N SER A 250 -24.64 -15.06 2.13
CA SER A 250 -25.61 -14.47 3.06
C SER A 250 -25.09 -14.29 4.49
N GLN A 251 -23.98 -14.94 4.85
CA GLN A 251 -23.46 -15.01 6.21
C GLN A 251 -22.22 -14.14 6.41
N PHE A 252 -22.03 -13.70 7.66
CA PHE A 252 -20.80 -13.04 8.07
C PHE A 252 -19.67 -14.05 8.13
N SER A 253 -18.55 -13.71 7.52
CA SER A 253 -17.32 -14.51 7.52
C SER A 253 -16.27 -13.80 8.38
N SER A 254 -15.73 -14.50 9.36
CA SER A 254 -14.64 -13.98 10.19
C SER A 254 -13.40 -13.72 9.33
N CYS A 255 -12.72 -12.62 9.62
CA CYS A 255 -11.42 -12.32 9.05
C CYS A 255 -10.33 -12.64 10.06
N GLU A 256 -9.27 -13.26 9.57
CA GLU A 256 -8.08 -13.62 10.32
C GLU A 256 -6.92 -12.69 9.97
N TYR A 257 -6.00 -12.57 10.94
CA TYR A 257 -4.74 -11.90 10.73
C TYR A 257 -3.86 -12.71 9.77
N GLN A 258 -3.20 -12.01 8.84
CA GLN A 258 -2.07 -12.53 8.09
C GLN A 258 -0.89 -11.57 8.15
N GLU A 259 0.30 -12.11 8.39
CA GLU A 259 1.55 -11.37 8.30
C GLU A 259 1.76 -10.83 6.89
N ILE A 260 2.22 -9.59 6.80
CA ILE A 260 2.51 -8.95 5.52
C ILE A 260 3.82 -8.19 5.57
N SER A 261 4.57 -8.28 4.48
CA SER A 261 5.69 -7.39 4.19
C SER A 261 5.29 -6.41 3.10
N ALA A 262 5.93 -5.26 3.05
CA ALA A 262 5.72 -4.29 1.98
C ALA A 262 7.01 -3.64 1.51
N ILE A 263 7.02 -3.30 0.23
CA ILE A 263 8.01 -2.43 -0.40
C ILE A 263 7.33 -1.11 -0.78
N LYS A 264 7.99 0.01 -0.46
CA LYS A 264 7.55 1.36 -0.81
C LYS A 264 8.73 2.26 -1.20
N ASN A 265 8.40 3.37 -1.86
CA ASN A 265 9.29 4.48 -2.13
C ASN A 265 10.57 4.07 -2.90
N ILE A 266 10.41 3.24 -3.94
CA ILE A 266 11.51 2.94 -4.86
C ILE A 266 11.96 4.23 -5.56
N ALA A 267 13.24 4.57 -5.44
CA ALA A 267 13.83 5.77 -6.04
C ALA A 267 15.28 5.53 -6.51
N THR A 268 15.75 6.29 -7.49
CA THR A 268 17.14 6.22 -8.00
C THR A 268 18.13 6.93 -7.07
N ASN A 269 19.28 6.30 -6.83
CA ASN A 269 20.25 6.69 -5.78
C ASN A 269 21.12 7.92 -6.12
N SER A 270 20.58 8.96 -6.74
CA SER A 270 21.35 10.21 -6.98
C SER A 270 20.98 11.38 -6.09
N LYS A 271 19.87 11.35 -5.31
CA LYS A 271 19.43 12.54 -4.57
C LYS A 271 18.38 12.39 -3.45
N SER A 272 18.02 11.19 -2.98
CA SER A 272 16.92 11.08 -2.00
C SER A 272 17.31 10.34 -0.73
N LEU A 273 17.74 11.08 0.30
CA LEU A 273 17.58 10.65 1.70
C LEU A 273 17.58 11.82 2.71
N ASP A 274 17.12 13.01 2.33
CA ASP A 274 16.57 13.97 3.31
C ASP A 274 15.08 13.68 3.53
N VAL A 275 14.76 12.47 4.01
CA VAL A 275 13.49 12.19 4.70
C VAL A 275 13.79 11.27 5.88
N ILE A 276 14.71 11.71 6.73
CA ILE A 276 14.78 11.29 8.13
C ILE A 276 14.50 12.56 8.91
N THR A 277 13.25 12.80 9.30
CA THR A 277 12.82 13.48 10.54
C THR A 277 11.34 13.85 10.48
N THR A 278 10.47 12.98 11.00
CA THR A 278 9.27 13.36 11.77
C THR A 278 8.88 12.24 12.75
N ASN A 279 9.87 11.60 13.39
CA ASN A 279 9.65 10.84 14.63
C ASN A 279 10.02 11.70 15.84
N SER A 280 9.32 12.84 16.01
CA SER A 280 9.42 13.65 17.24
C SER A 280 8.05 13.96 17.87
N LYS A 281 7.01 13.19 17.55
CA LYS A 281 5.69 13.27 18.25
C LYS A 281 5.23 11.99 18.94
N SER A 282 6.08 10.96 19.03
CA SER A 282 5.76 9.71 19.75
C SER A 282 6.72 9.36 20.89
N LEU A 283 7.57 10.31 21.32
CA LEU A 283 8.44 10.12 22.48
C LEU A 283 8.03 10.97 23.70
N ASP A 284 6.74 11.27 23.86
CA ASP A 284 6.21 11.98 25.05
C ASP A 284 5.68 11.03 26.15
N VAL A 285 5.95 9.72 26.09
CA VAL A 285 5.41 8.76 27.07
C VAL A 285 6.46 8.08 27.94
N ILE A 286 7.77 8.24 27.71
CA ILE A 286 8.79 7.59 28.55
C ILE A 286 9.97 8.53 28.84
N THR A 287 9.81 9.44 29.80
CA THR A 287 10.71 9.67 30.95
C THR A 287 10.38 10.96 31.70
N ARG A 288 9.49 10.85 32.70
CA ARG A 288 9.68 11.61 33.95
C ARG A 288 11.02 11.16 34.53
N ASN A 289 12.07 11.93 34.31
CA ASN A 289 13.17 12.14 35.27
C ASN A 289 14.06 13.27 34.75
N SER A 290 13.79 14.44 35.30
CA SER A 290 14.54 15.67 35.14
C SER A 290 15.98 15.57 35.69
N LYS A 291 16.85 16.41 35.11
CA LYS A 291 18.16 16.90 35.61
C LYS A 291 19.37 16.01 35.35
N SER A 292 20.09 16.33 34.28
CA SER A 292 21.53 16.63 34.30
C SER A 292 22.06 16.59 32.86
N LEU A 293 22.58 17.71 32.36
CA LEU A 293 23.81 17.82 31.55
C LEU A 293 23.84 19.19 30.86
N ASP A 294 24.22 20.18 31.66
CA ASP A 294 24.93 21.36 31.17
C ASP A 294 26.40 20.98 30.88
N LEU A 295 27.02 21.76 29.99
CA LEU A 295 28.46 21.88 29.66
C LEU A 295 29.00 21.00 28.52
N ILE A 296 29.29 21.63 27.37
CA ILE A 296 30.65 21.97 26.87
C ILE A 296 30.55 22.67 25.49
N PRO A 297 31.45 23.63 25.15
CA PRO A 297 31.12 24.79 24.32
C PRO A 297 31.59 24.74 22.86
N ARG A 298 31.06 25.71 22.10
CA ARG A 298 31.39 26.13 20.73
C ARG A 298 32.89 26.09 20.41
N ASN A 299 33.22 25.61 19.21
CA ASN A 299 34.31 26.16 18.42
C ASN A 299 33.86 26.35 16.96
N SER A 300 33.66 27.62 16.62
CA SER A 300 33.43 28.18 15.29
C SER A 300 34.70 28.90 14.84
N LYS A 301 35.17 28.64 13.61
CA LYS A 301 36.02 29.52 12.77
C LYS A 301 36.12 28.88 11.37
N SER A 302 35.33 29.32 10.39
CA SER A 302 35.52 30.47 9.45
C SER A 302 36.41 30.07 8.26
N LEU A 303 36.00 30.16 6.98
CA LEU A 303 35.87 31.39 6.17
C LEU A 303 35.24 31.05 4.78
N GLU A 304 34.18 31.75 4.38
CA GLU A 304 34.09 32.77 3.30
C GLU A 304 33.98 32.22 1.86
N VAL A 305 32.77 32.27 1.26
CA VAL A 305 32.21 33.31 0.36
C VAL A 305 32.65 33.15 -1.10
N ILE A 306 31.78 32.52 -1.89
CA ILE A 306 31.48 32.97 -3.26
C ILE A 306 29.95 33.09 -3.33
N SER A 307 29.49 34.34 -3.26
CA SER A 307 28.12 34.75 -3.56
C SER A 307 27.97 34.80 -5.07
N THR A 308 27.25 33.84 -5.64
CA THR A 308 26.63 33.97 -6.95
C THR A 308 25.17 33.61 -6.79
N ASP A 309 24.31 34.60 -7.05
CA ASP A 309 22.85 34.53 -7.05
C ASP A 309 22.30 33.18 -7.55
N PRO A 310 21.45 32.47 -6.77
CA PRO A 310 20.58 31.49 -7.37
C PRO A 310 19.42 32.24 -8.03
N HIS A 311 19.46 32.33 -9.36
CA HIS A 311 18.25 32.47 -10.15
C HIS A 311 17.27 31.37 -9.73
N ASN A 312 16.32 31.74 -8.88
CA ASN A 312 15.14 30.95 -8.59
C ASN A 312 14.32 30.82 -9.88
N VAL A 313 14.51 29.72 -10.59
CA VAL A 313 13.53 29.24 -11.56
C VAL A 313 12.33 28.76 -10.75
N TYR A 314 11.40 29.69 -10.50
CA TYR A 314 10.05 29.34 -10.08
C TYR A 314 9.42 28.51 -11.19
N HIS A 315 9.07 27.26 -10.90
CA HIS A 315 8.00 26.59 -11.64
C HIS A 315 6.68 27.23 -11.24
N GLU A 316 6.17 28.02 -12.19
CA GLU A 316 4.92 28.75 -12.19
C GLU A 316 3.73 27.77 -12.07
N ASN A 317 3.28 27.50 -10.85
CA ASN A 317 1.94 26.97 -10.61
C ASN A 317 0.95 28.15 -10.72
N ASN A 318 0.57 28.48 -11.96
CA ASN A 318 -0.52 29.40 -12.27
C ASN A 318 -1.88 28.81 -11.86
N LEU A 319 -2.17 28.82 -10.56
CA LEU A 319 -3.53 28.92 -10.06
C LEU A 319 -3.74 30.38 -9.65
N ASN A 320 -4.24 31.17 -10.60
CA ASN A 320 -4.57 32.58 -10.40
C ASN A 320 -5.35 32.76 -9.07
N ALA A 321 -4.91 33.69 -8.22
CA ALA A 321 -5.58 34.10 -6.98
C ALA A 321 -7.13 34.22 -7.09
N PRO A 322 -7.72 34.73 -8.19
CA PRO A 322 -9.18 34.71 -8.37
C PRO A 322 -9.82 33.31 -8.44
N ALA A 323 -9.12 32.27 -8.89
CA ALA A 323 -9.63 30.89 -8.93
C ALA A 323 -9.69 30.27 -7.53
N LEU A 324 -8.72 30.57 -6.66
CA LEU A 324 -8.72 30.15 -5.25
C LEU A 324 -9.80 30.88 -4.44
N PHE A 325 -10.04 32.16 -4.75
CA PHE A 325 -11.19 32.91 -4.23
C PHE A 325 -12.53 32.37 -4.73
N ALA A 326 -12.64 31.99 -6.00
CA ALA A 326 -13.87 31.40 -6.54
C ALA A 326 -14.19 30.03 -5.90
N MET A 327 -13.19 29.18 -5.68
CA MET A 327 -13.39 27.86 -5.06
C MET A 327 -13.81 27.94 -3.58
N THR A 328 -13.43 29.00 -2.86
CA THR A 328 -13.81 29.19 -1.46
C THR A 328 -15.12 29.96 -1.29
N PHE A 329 -15.48 30.86 -2.22
CA PHE A 329 -16.64 31.75 -2.08
C PHE A 329 -17.93 31.20 -2.71
N MET A 330 -17.84 30.32 -3.72
CA MET A 330 -19.02 29.74 -4.39
C MET A 330 -19.98 28.97 -3.47
N PRO A 331 -19.51 28.17 -2.49
CA PRO A 331 -20.41 27.49 -1.56
C PRO A 331 -21.22 28.46 -0.68
N PHE A 332 -20.63 29.60 -0.29
CA PHE A 332 -21.30 30.63 0.51
C PHE A 332 -22.35 31.39 -0.30
N LEU A 333 -22.08 31.67 -1.57
CA LEU A 333 -23.03 32.32 -2.47
C LEU A 333 -24.28 31.46 -2.69
N ILE A 334 -24.09 30.15 -2.87
CA ILE A 334 -25.20 29.18 -3.01
C ILE A 334 -26.06 29.19 -1.73
N LEU A 335 -25.45 29.10 -0.55
CA LEU A 335 -26.17 29.16 0.73
C LEU A 335 -26.91 30.49 0.93
N PHE A 336 -26.29 31.61 0.52
CA PHE A 336 -26.90 32.93 0.62
C PHE A 336 -28.15 33.06 -0.27
N VAL A 337 -28.11 32.53 -1.50
CA VAL A 337 -29.28 32.50 -2.39
C VAL A 337 -30.41 31.65 -1.81
N PHE A 338 -30.12 30.46 -1.27
CA PHE A 338 -31.14 29.62 -0.63
C PHE A 338 -31.76 30.31 0.60
N PHE A 339 -30.95 30.99 1.41
CA PHE A 339 -31.42 31.74 2.56
C PHE A 339 -32.34 32.89 2.13
N TRP A 340 -31.97 33.66 1.10
CA TRP A 340 -32.81 34.74 0.59
C TRP A 340 -34.11 34.25 -0.05
N CYS A 341 -34.07 33.15 -0.80
CA CYS A 341 -35.28 32.51 -1.33
C CYS A 341 -36.22 32.04 -0.20
N TYR A 342 -35.66 31.50 0.89
CA TYR A 342 -36.43 31.10 2.07
C TYR A 342 -37.10 32.29 2.76
N ILE A 343 -36.34 33.37 3.01
CA ILE A 343 -36.87 34.62 3.59
C ILE A 343 -37.95 35.24 2.68
N TYR A 344 -37.73 35.28 1.37
CA TYR A 344 -38.70 35.78 0.40
C TYR A 344 -40.01 34.98 0.43
N LYS A 345 -39.93 33.64 0.53
CA LYS A 345 -41.10 32.77 0.65
C LYS A 345 -41.89 33.04 1.94
N LEU A 346 -41.19 33.28 3.06
CA LEU A 346 -41.78 33.67 4.35
C LEU A 346 -42.50 35.03 4.27
N MET A 347 -41.86 36.02 3.66
CA MET A 347 -42.42 37.35 3.43
C MET A 347 -43.66 37.31 2.52
N LYS A 348 -43.61 36.53 1.44
CA LYS A 348 -44.75 36.33 0.52
C LYS A 348 -45.92 35.63 1.22
N LYS A 349 -45.66 34.70 2.15
CA LYS A 349 -46.69 34.01 2.93
C LYS A 349 -47.37 34.95 3.94
N LYS A 350 -46.65 35.92 4.51
CA LYS A 350 -47.23 36.94 5.39
C LYS A 350 -48.07 37.99 4.63
N ARG A 351 -47.68 38.39 3.42
CA ARG A 351 -48.46 39.35 2.61
C ARG A 351 -49.83 38.82 2.14
N ARG A 352 -50.00 37.50 1.99
CA ARG A 352 -51.29 36.86 1.66
C ARG A 352 -52.27 36.73 2.83
N LYS A 353 -51.90 37.16 4.05
CA LYS A 353 -52.78 37.16 5.23
C LYS A 353 -53.30 38.57 5.60
N ILE A 354 -52.93 39.60 4.85
CA ILE A 354 -53.29 41.01 5.12
C ILE A 354 -54.16 41.59 3.99
N TYR A 355 -54.56 40.78 3.01
CA TYR A 355 -55.60 41.09 2.05
C TYR A 355 -56.77 40.13 2.20
#